data_AF-A0A4U9HJQ9-F1
#
_entry.id   AF-A0A4U9HJQ9-F1
#
_cell.length_a   1.000
_cell.length_b   1.000
_cell.length_c   1.000
_cell.angle_alpha   90.00
_cell.angle_beta   90.00
_cell.angle_gamma   90.00
#
_symmetry.space_group_name_H-M   'P 1'
#
loop_
_entity.id
_entity.type
_entity.pdbx_description
1 polymer ?
#
loop_
_entity_poly.entity_id
_entity_poly.type
_entity_poly.pdbx_seq_one_letter_code
_entity_poly.pdbx_strand_id
1 'polypeptide(L)'
;MAAADLAGNAAGAAAGATLVAATQTGHPVHIPTGAKILAGEEELDFTLPDRIPLYWQRLYNSRNRAAGMLGVGWMLPFETRLLRTLDGNGQPQFILRDASGRETGLGNVTPATLSALPKTASHSTARCRA
;
A
#
# COMPACT_ATOMS: atom_id res chain seq x y z
N MET A 1 37.46 -6.40 12.33
CA MET A 1 36.21 -5.85 12.87
C MET A 1 35.10 -6.30 11.93
N ALA A 2 34.50 -7.47 12.19
CA ALA A 2 33.47 -8.06 11.34
C ALA A 2 32.11 -7.47 11.73
N ALA A 3 31.43 -6.83 10.77
CA ALA A 3 30.05 -6.41 10.93
C ALA A 3 29.14 -7.63 10.72
N ALA A 4 28.50 -8.09 11.79
CA ALA A 4 27.48 -9.12 11.73
C ALA A 4 26.12 -8.52 11.32
N ASP A 5 25.64 -8.98 10.18
CA ASP A 5 24.26 -9.32 9.83
C ASP A 5 23.11 -8.36 10.19
N LEU A 6 22.70 -7.59 9.18
CA LEU A 6 21.32 -7.13 9.01
C LEU A 6 20.50 -8.20 8.24
N ALA A 7 20.51 -9.44 8.70
CA ALA A 7 19.89 -10.59 8.01
C ALA A 7 18.41 -10.83 8.38
N GLY A 8 17.75 -9.90 9.09
CA GLY A 8 16.40 -10.11 9.63
C GLY A 8 15.24 -9.88 8.65
N ASN A 9 15.38 -8.98 7.66
CA ASN A 9 14.25 -8.56 6.81
C ASN A 9 14.32 -9.06 5.37
N ALA A 10 15.48 -9.57 4.93
CA ALA A 10 15.67 -10.00 3.53
C ALA A 10 14.87 -11.27 3.21
N ALA A 11 14.76 -12.22 4.14
CA ALA A 11 14.05 -13.48 3.92
C ALA A 11 12.53 -13.28 3.76
N GLY A 12 11.92 -12.39 4.56
CA GLY A 12 10.49 -12.07 4.46
C GLY A 12 10.16 -11.28 3.20
N ALA A 13 11.03 -10.33 2.81
CA ALA A 13 10.87 -9.57 1.57
C ALA A 13 11.07 -10.45 0.33
N ALA A 14 12.09 -11.32 0.31
CA ALA A 14 12.35 -12.25 -0.79
C ALA A 14 11.24 -13.30 -0.94
N ALA A 15 10.81 -13.93 0.17
CA ALA A 15 9.69 -14.87 0.14
C ALA A 15 8.39 -14.18 -0.29
N GLY A 16 8.13 -12.97 0.19
CA GLY A 16 6.99 -12.15 -0.23
C GLY A 16 7.03 -11.83 -1.72
N ALA A 17 8.19 -11.43 -2.26
CA ALA A 17 8.37 -11.16 -3.68
C ALA A 17 8.15 -12.40 -4.55
N THR A 18 8.65 -13.58 -4.15
CA THR A 18 8.41 -14.84 -4.87
C THR A 18 6.94 -15.23 -4.86
N LEU A 19 6.24 -15.05 -3.73
CA LEU A 19 4.80 -15.33 -3.62
C LEU A 19 3.96 -14.37 -4.48
N VAL A 20 4.32 -13.09 -4.55
CA VAL A 20 3.67 -12.09 -5.41
C VAL A 20 3.93 -12.40 -6.89
N ALA A 21 5.16 -12.74 -7.25
CA ALA A 21 5.49 -13.15 -8.62
C ALA A 21 4.76 -14.44 -9.04
N ALA A 22 4.56 -15.39 -8.12
CA ALA A 22 3.83 -16.63 -8.39
C ALA A 22 2.31 -16.42 -8.61
N THR A 23 1.74 -15.29 -8.17
CA THR A 23 0.33 -14.96 -8.38
C THR A 23 0.10 -13.97 -9.53
N GLN A 24 1.16 -13.61 -10.26
CA GLN A 24 1.10 -12.72 -11.41
C GLN A 24 1.60 -13.45 -12.66
N THR A 25 1.06 -13.10 -13.83
CA THR A 25 1.55 -13.62 -15.11
C THR A 25 2.57 -12.66 -15.72
N GLY A 26 3.21 -13.01 -16.84
CA GLY A 26 4.04 -12.06 -17.62
C GLY A 26 3.26 -10.84 -18.16
N HIS A 27 1.94 -10.82 -17.95
CA HIS A 27 1.13 -9.62 -17.98
C HIS A 27 0.63 -9.33 -16.55
N PRO A 28 0.60 -8.07 -16.09
CA PRO A 28 0.42 -7.68 -14.69
C PRO A 28 -1.02 -7.91 -14.20
N VAL A 29 -1.46 -9.16 -14.22
CA VAL A 29 -2.78 -9.64 -13.81
C VAL A 29 -2.58 -10.52 -12.60
N HIS A 30 -3.18 -10.11 -11.49
CA HIS A 30 -3.21 -10.90 -10.28
C HIS A 30 -4.21 -12.05 -10.45
N ILE A 31 -3.69 -13.27 -10.60
CA ILE A 31 -4.42 -14.47 -10.99
C ILE A 31 -5.65 -14.73 -10.08
N PRO A 32 -5.54 -14.66 -8.73
CA PRO A 32 -6.69 -14.93 -7.87
C PRO A 32 -7.86 -13.94 -8.01
N THR A 33 -7.59 -12.69 -8.39
CA THR A 33 -8.60 -11.62 -8.40
C THR A 33 -8.98 -11.14 -9.79
N GLY A 34 -8.21 -11.52 -10.82
CA GLY A 34 -8.31 -10.98 -12.18
C GLY A 34 -7.97 -9.49 -12.29
N ALA A 35 -7.39 -8.88 -11.24
CA ALA A 35 -7.08 -7.46 -11.24
C ALA A 35 -5.84 -7.18 -12.08
N LYS A 36 -5.88 -6.15 -12.94
CA LYS A 36 -4.67 -5.62 -13.57
C LYS A 36 -4.00 -4.66 -12.58
N ILE A 37 -2.78 -4.96 -12.17
CA ILE A 37 -2.02 -4.20 -11.16
C ILE A 37 -0.68 -3.78 -11.74
N LEU A 38 -0.51 -2.50 -12.04
CA LEU A 38 0.78 -1.93 -12.50
C LEU A 38 1.45 -1.29 -11.29
N ALA A 39 2.49 -1.95 -10.78
CA ALA A 39 3.24 -1.53 -9.59
C ALA A 39 4.62 -2.22 -9.48
N GLY A 40 5.07 -2.92 -10.54
CA GLY A 40 6.36 -3.59 -10.58
C GLY A 40 7.48 -2.65 -11.02
N GLU A 41 8.72 -3.14 -10.98
CA GLU A 41 9.88 -2.37 -11.41
C GLU A 41 9.81 -1.98 -12.90
N GLU A 42 9.15 -2.81 -13.71
CA GLU A 42 8.93 -2.57 -15.14
C GLU A 42 8.02 -1.37 -15.44
N GLU A 43 7.21 -0.93 -14.47
CA GLU A 43 6.36 0.27 -14.58
C GLU A 43 6.92 1.50 -13.84
N LEU A 44 8.18 1.46 -13.41
CA LEU A 44 8.88 2.62 -12.88
C LEU A 44 8.98 3.69 -13.98
N ASP A 45 8.40 4.86 -13.75
CA ASP A 45 8.35 5.91 -14.77
C ASP A 45 9.73 6.56 -14.96
N PHE A 46 10.39 6.92 -13.86
CA PHE A 46 11.77 7.43 -13.86
C PHE A 46 12.38 7.44 -12.47
N THR A 47 13.71 7.56 -12.44
CA THR A 47 14.49 7.78 -11.22
C THR A 47 15.25 9.10 -11.33
N LEU A 48 15.22 9.91 -10.27
CA LEU A 48 16.14 11.05 -10.16
C LEU A 48 17.29 10.67 -9.24
N PRO A 49 18.51 10.46 -9.79
CA PRO A 49 19.67 10.11 -8.98
C PRO A 49 20.16 11.35 -8.21
N ASP A 50 20.14 11.28 -6.89
CA ASP A 50 20.73 12.25 -5.96
C ASP A 50 21.10 11.50 -4.66
N ARG A 51 21.59 12.22 -3.64
CA ARG A 51 21.89 11.68 -2.29
C ARG A 51 20.70 10.95 -1.68
N ILE A 52 19.49 11.41 -1.99
CA ILE A 52 18.24 10.73 -1.67
C ILE A 52 17.54 10.46 -3.01
N PRO A 53 17.66 9.26 -3.59
CA PRO A 53 17.09 8.97 -4.90
C PRO A 53 15.56 9.03 -4.86
N LEU A 54 14.97 9.74 -5.81
CA LEU A 54 13.52 9.77 -6.00
C LEU A 54 13.13 8.73 -7.05
N TYR A 55 12.35 7.74 -6.63
CA TYR A 55 11.70 6.79 -7.52
C TYR A 55 10.29 7.28 -7.80
N TRP A 56 10.01 7.61 -9.06
CA TRP A 56 8.69 8.02 -9.47
C TRP A 56 7.98 6.88 -10.18
N GLN A 57 6.88 6.42 -9.59
CA GLN A 57 6.12 5.31 -10.12
C GLN A 57 4.63 5.50 -9.87
N ARG A 58 3.85 5.45 -10.94
CA ARG A 58 2.38 5.40 -10.87
C ARG A 58 1.91 4.00 -10.51
N LEU A 59 0.93 3.92 -9.62
CA LEU A 59 0.24 2.68 -9.33
C LEU A 59 -1.09 2.65 -10.08
N TYR A 60 -1.36 1.58 -10.82
CA TYR A 60 -2.67 1.29 -11.38
C TYR A 60 -3.25 0.02 -10.78
N ASN A 61 -4.53 0.04 -10.43
CA ASN A 61 -5.28 -1.15 -10.05
C ASN A 61 -6.69 -1.08 -10.64
N SER A 62 -7.01 -1.99 -11.56
CA SER A 62 -8.32 -1.98 -12.26
C SER A 62 -9.53 -2.21 -11.35
N ARG A 63 -9.32 -2.77 -10.15
CA ARG A 63 -10.39 -2.99 -9.15
C ARG A 63 -10.47 -1.86 -8.13
N ASN A 64 -9.50 -0.96 -8.09
CA ASN A 64 -9.50 0.15 -7.17
C ASN A 64 -10.45 1.25 -7.66
N ARG A 65 -11.44 1.59 -6.83
CA ARG A 65 -12.42 2.64 -7.14
C ARG A 65 -11.99 4.03 -6.65
N ALA A 66 -10.89 4.12 -5.90
CA ALA A 66 -10.33 5.41 -5.53
C ALA A 66 -9.89 6.17 -6.80
N ALA A 67 -10.21 7.46 -6.84
CA ALA A 67 -9.76 8.36 -7.90
C ALA A 67 -8.56 9.16 -7.40
N GLY A 68 -7.39 8.94 -8.01
CA GLY A 68 -6.24 9.81 -7.84
C GLY A 68 -6.27 10.98 -8.82
N MET A 69 -5.17 11.70 -8.92
CA MET A 69 -5.04 12.86 -9.81
C MET A 69 -5.16 12.49 -11.29
N LEU A 70 -4.85 11.25 -11.65
CA LEU A 70 -4.95 10.72 -13.02
C LEU A 70 -6.26 9.96 -13.28
N GLY A 71 -7.21 10.00 -12.36
CA GLY A 71 -8.51 9.34 -12.48
C GLY A 71 -8.63 8.04 -11.67
N VAL A 72 -9.73 7.31 -11.91
CA VAL A 72 -10.08 6.10 -11.16
C VAL A 72 -9.04 4.99 -11.39
N GLY A 73 -8.61 4.37 -10.30
CA GLY A 73 -7.66 3.26 -10.30
C GLY A 73 -6.20 3.68 -10.40
N TRP A 74 -5.91 4.95 -10.65
CA TRP A 74 -4.56 5.51 -10.68
C TRP A 74 -4.23 6.21 -9.36
N MET A 75 -3.01 5.98 -8.86
CA MET A 75 -2.46 6.64 -7.68
C MET A 75 -1.02 7.09 -7.91
N LEU A 76 -0.69 8.28 -7.41
CA LEU A 76 0.68 8.81 -7.42
C LEU A 76 1.34 8.68 -6.04
N PRO A 77 2.68 8.52 -5.95
CA PRO A 77 3.38 8.32 -4.68
C PRO A 77 3.11 9.42 -3.63
N PHE A 78 2.94 10.66 -4.08
CA PHE A 78 2.74 11.83 -3.23
C PHE A 78 1.28 12.09 -2.86
N GLU A 79 0.33 11.26 -3.31
CA GLU A 79 -1.08 11.41 -2.94
C GLU A 79 -1.41 10.88 -1.54
N THR A 80 -0.45 10.23 -0.88
CA THR A 80 -0.56 9.82 0.52
C THR A 80 -0.71 11.06 1.38
N ARG A 81 -1.82 11.16 2.12
CA ARG A 81 -2.13 12.35 2.91
C ARG A 81 -2.92 12.03 4.16
N LEU A 82 -2.73 12.87 5.18
CA LEU A 82 -3.54 12.88 6.38
C LEU A 82 -4.58 13.99 6.28
N LEU A 83 -5.84 13.62 6.27
CA LEU A 83 -6.96 14.54 6.21
C LEU A 83 -7.52 14.76 7.62
N ARG A 84 -7.71 16.02 8.00
CA ARG A 84 -8.44 16.38 9.22
C ARG A 84 -9.89 16.70 8.84
N THR A 85 -10.83 16.04 9.50
CA THR A 85 -12.27 16.27 9.33
C THR A 85 -12.95 16.34 10.69
N LEU A 86 -14.25 16.59 10.72
CA LEU A 86 -15.07 16.55 11.94
C LEU A 86 -15.93 15.28 11.94
N ASP A 87 -16.17 14.71 13.10
CA ASP A 87 -17.14 13.63 13.28
C ASP A 87 -18.56 14.18 13.42
N GLY A 88 -19.55 13.29 13.59
CA GLY A 88 -20.95 13.67 13.76
C GLY A 88 -21.23 14.51 15.03
N ASN A 89 -20.29 14.54 15.97
CA ASN A 89 -20.36 15.30 17.22
C ASN A 89 -19.54 16.60 17.17
N GLY A 90 -18.98 16.95 16.01
CA GLY A 90 -18.13 18.12 15.82
C GLY A 90 -16.72 17.99 16.39
N GLN A 91 -16.28 16.79 16.78
CA GLN A 91 -14.92 16.54 17.26
C GLN A 91 -13.97 16.32 16.08
N PRO A 92 -12.71 16.78 16.17
CA PRO A 92 -11.73 16.53 15.13
C PRO A 92 -11.40 15.04 15.04
N GLN A 93 -11.38 14.53 13.82
CA GLN A 93 -10.92 13.18 13.50
C GLN A 93 -9.97 13.23 12.30
N PHE A 94 -9.14 12.21 12.17
CA PHE A 94 -8.18 12.10 11.08
C PHE A 94 -8.45 10.89 10.20
N ILE A 95 -8.21 11.06 8.90
CA ILE A 95 -8.30 10.00 7.90
C ILE A 95 -6.95 9.92 7.21
N LEU A 96 -6.33 8.74 7.24
CA LEU A 96 -5.14 8.44 6.45
C LEU A 96 -5.58 7.92 5.09
N ARG A 97 -5.23 8.63 4.02
CA ARG A 97 -5.25 8.10 2.67
C ARG A 97 -3.89 7.50 2.37
N ASP A 98 -3.84 6.18 2.21
CA ASP A 98 -2.60 5.47 1.91
C ASP A 98 -2.21 5.57 0.41
N ALA A 99 -1.05 5.04 0.04
CA ALA A 99 -0.53 5.07 -1.32
C ALA A 99 -1.40 4.31 -2.34
N SER A 100 -2.27 3.40 -1.88
CA SER A 100 -3.27 2.73 -2.73
C SER A 100 -4.54 3.58 -2.90
N GLY A 101 -4.61 4.74 -2.25
CA GLY A 101 -5.79 5.61 -2.25
C GLY A 101 -6.87 5.15 -1.29
N ARG A 102 -6.63 4.10 -0.49
CA ARG A 102 -7.58 3.63 0.52
C ARG A 102 -7.58 4.59 1.69
N GLU A 103 -8.78 4.93 2.14
CA GLU A 103 -8.99 5.81 3.28
C GLU A 103 -9.24 4.99 4.55
N THR A 104 -8.46 5.27 5.59
CA THR A 104 -8.55 4.63 6.90
C THR A 104 -8.79 5.71 7.96
N GLY A 105 -9.94 5.65 8.63
CA GLY A 105 -10.22 6.51 9.77
C GLY A 105 -9.29 6.17 10.94
N LEU A 106 -8.58 7.16 11.45
CA LEU A 106 -7.77 7.07 12.68
C LEU A 106 -8.59 7.45 13.92
N GLY A 107 -9.78 8.02 13.72
CA GLY A 107 -10.62 8.55 14.79
C GLY A 107 -10.06 9.84 15.37
N ASN A 108 -10.55 10.19 16.57
CA ASN A 108 -10.02 11.29 17.35
C ASN A 108 -8.68 10.87 17.97
N VAL A 109 -7.58 11.42 17.47
CA VAL A 109 -6.25 11.21 18.04
C VAL A 109 -5.82 12.46 18.78
N THR A 110 -5.52 12.32 20.07
CA THR A 110 -4.91 13.40 20.84
C THR A 110 -3.43 13.53 20.49
N PRO A 111 -2.87 14.76 20.51
CA PRO A 111 -1.43 14.93 20.38
C PRO A 111 -0.69 14.06 21.39
N ALA A 112 0.40 13.42 20.95
CA ALA A 112 1.22 12.48 21.72
C ALA A 112 0.62 11.09 22.02
N THR A 113 -0.59 10.77 21.56
CA THR A 113 -1.14 9.41 21.67
C THR A 113 -0.70 8.53 20.50
N LEU A 114 -0.19 7.33 20.80
CA LEU A 114 0.07 6.29 19.80
C LEU A 114 -1.23 5.55 19.48
N SER A 115 -1.80 5.79 18.29
CA SER A 115 -2.90 4.99 17.78
C SER A 115 -2.34 3.86 16.92
N ALA A 116 -2.66 2.62 17.26
CA ALA A 116 -2.32 1.49 16.42
C ALA A 116 -3.20 1.51 15.16
N LEU A 117 -2.58 1.48 13.98
CA LEU A 117 -3.33 1.24 12.75
C LEU A 117 -4.07 -0.09 12.87
N PRO A 118 -5.33 -0.18 12.43
CA PRO A 118 -6.03 -1.44 12.40
C PRO A 118 -5.22 -2.41 11.52
N LYS A 119 -4.63 -3.45 12.15
CA LYS A 119 -4.00 -4.53 11.40
C LYS A 119 -5.04 -5.07 10.44
N THR A 120 -4.71 -5.08 9.15
CA THR A 120 -5.55 -5.68 8.11
C THR A 120 -5.94 -7.08 8.56
N ALA A 121 -7.24 -7.34 8.69
CA ALA A 121 -7.75 -8.63 9.11
C ALA A 121 -7.22 -9.70 8.14
N SER A 122 -6.35 -10.57 8.67
CA SER A 122 -5.98 -11.82 8.02
C SER A 122 -7.28 -12.56 7.69
N HIS A 123 -7.48 -12.86 6.41
CA HIS A 123 -8.66 -13.58 5.95
C HIS A 123 -8.70 -14.96 6.62
N SER A 124 -9.70 -15.17 7.47
CA SER A 124 -10.04 -16.46 8.04
C SER A 124 -10.41 -17.42 6.89
N THR A 125 -9.60 -18.46 6.70
CA THR A 125 -9.89 -19.57 5.79
C THR A 125 -11.24 -20.20 6.17
N ALA A 126 -12.26 -19.99 5.33
CA ALA A 126 -13.52 -20.70 5.44
C ALA A 126 -13.26 -22.17 5.12
N ARG A 127 -13.40 -23.04 6.13
CA ARG A 127 -13.38 -24.49 5.95
C ARG A 127 -14.65 -24.89 5.18
N CYS A 128 -14.50 -25.32 3.93
CA CYS A 128 -15.52 -26.11 3.27
C CYS A 128 -15.64 -27.45 4.01
N ARG A 129 -16.82 -27.72 4.57
CA ARG A 129 -17.20 -29.06 5.02
C ARG A 129 -17.57 -29.87 3.78
N ALA A 130 -16.99 -31.06 3.68
CA ALA A 130 -17.36 -32.10 2.73
C ALA A 130 -18.75 -32.68 3.05
#